data_AF-A0A960VAK9-F1
#
_entry.id   AF-A0A960VAK9-F1
#
_cell.length_a   1.000
_cell.length_b   1.000
_cell.length_c   1.000
_cell.angle_alpha   90.00
_cell.angle_beta   90.00
_cell.angle_gamma   90.00
#
_symmetry.space_group_name_H-M   'P 1'
#
loop_
_entity.id
_entity.type
_entity.pdbx_description
1 polymer ?
#
loop_
_entity_poly.entity_id
_entity_poly.type
_entity_poly.pdbx_seq_one_letter_code
_entity_poly.pdbx_strand_id
1 'polypeptide(L)'
;VIDPPTASRSKKMLHRLDIQRDYITLINSSLNFLNPGGKILFSTNFQKFKFDYSAINSEYIEDITKQTFPPDFKDKKIHKVYIISK
;
A
#
# COMPACT_ATOMS: atom_id res chain seq x y z
N VAL A 1 0.12 6.37 -7.26
CA VAL A 1 -0.87 5.89 -6.26
C VAL A 1 -1.04 4.40 -6.48
N ILE A 2 -0.97 3.59 -5.43
CA ILE A 2 -1.14 2.14 -5.45
C ILE A 2 -2.28 1.82 -4.47
N ASP A 3 -3.48 1.58 -4.99
CA ASP A 3 -4.67 1.23 -4.20
C ASP A 3 -5.28 -0.09 -4.70
N PRO A 4 -4.62 -1.23 -4.44
CA PRO A 4 -5.07 -2.53 -4.93
C PRO A 4 -6.25 -3.07 -4.11
N PRO A 5 -7.16 -3.83 -4.74
CA PRO A 5 -8.13 -4.62 -3.99
C PRO A 5 -7.41 -5.65 -3.13
N THR A 6 -7.95 -5.95 -1.93
CA THR A 6 -7.39 -6.95 -1.00
C THR A 6 -7.08 -8.28 -1.68
N ALA A 7 -7.93 -8.71 -2.61
CA ALA A 7 -7.67 -9.82 -3.51
C ALA A 7 -8.32 -9.55 -4.86
N SER A 8 -7.62 -9.88 -5.95
CA SER A 8 -8.19 -9.87 -7.31
C SER A 8 -8.39 -11.31 -7.79
N ARG A 9 -9.62 -11.61 -8.23
CA ARG A 9 -10.00 -12.88 -8.88
C ARG A 9 -10.53 -12.59 -10.29
N SER A 10 -9.73 -12.03 -11.16
CA SER A 10 -10.13 -11.93 -12.57
C SER A 10 -9.87 -13.26 -13.28
N LYS A 11 -10.86 -13.79 -14.02
CA LYS A 11 -10.71 -15.01 -14.85
C LYS A 11 -9.58 -14.92 -15.89
N LYS A 12 -9.08 -13.71 -16.17
CA LYS A 12 -8.00 -13.42 -17.12
C LYS A 12 -6.60 -13.33 -16.47
N MET A 13 -6.50 -13.23 -15.14
CA MET A 13 -5.20 -13.33 -14.45
C MET A 13 -4.92 -14.77 -14.05
N LEU A 14 -3.80 -15.31 -14.55
CA LEU A 14 -3.26 -16.61 -14.15
C LEU A 14 -2.89 -16.68 -12.65
N HIS A 15 -2.67 -15.53 -12.00
CA HIS A 15 -2.20 -15.43 -10.63
C HIS A 15 -3.14 -14.60 -9.76
N ARG A 16 -3.54 -15.15 -8.61
CA ARG A 16 -4.31 -14.45 -7.57
C ARG A 16 -3.42 -13.40 -6.93
N LEU A 17 -3.83 -12.14 -7.00
CA LEU A 17 -3.23 -11.05 -6.22
C LEU A 17 -3.61 -11.26 -4.75
N ASP A 18 -2.60 -11.36 -3.89
CA ASP A 18 -2.72 -11.35 -2.43
C ASP A 18 -1.93 -10.15 -1.92
N ILE A 19 -2.64 -9.12 -1.45
CA ILE A 19 -1.96 -7.87 -1.10
C ILE A 19 -0.94 -8.02 0.02
N GLN A 20 -1.14 -8.95 0.96
CA GLN A 20 -0.18 -9.17 2.05
C GLN A 20 1.12 -9.78 1.55
N ARG A 21 1.06 -10.62 0.51
CA ARG A 21 2.23 -11.23 -0.11
C ARG A 21 2.89 -10.30 -1.14
N ASP A 22 2.07 -9.63 -1.94
CA ASP A 22 2.53 -9.02 -3.19
C ASP A 22 2.87 -7.51 -3.05
N TYR A 23 2.47 -6.84 -1.95
CA TYR A 23 2.68 -5.39 -1.80
C TYR A 23 4.17 -4.97 -1.84
N ILE A 24 5.08 -5.80 -1.31
CA ILE A 24 6.52 -5.50 -1.29
C ILE A 24 7.03 -5.35 -2.73
N THR A 25 6.75 -6.34 -3.57
CA THR A 25 7.14 -6.32 -4.98
C THR A 25 6.47 -5.17 -5.73
N LEU A 26 5.20 -4.88 -5.45
CA LEU A 26 4.51 -3.73 -6.06
C LEU A 26 5.19 -2.39 -5.73
N ILE A 27 5.48 -2.15 -4.45
CA ILE A 27 6.06 -0.89 -3.97
C ILE A 27 7.49 -0.76 -4.50
N ASN A 28 8.34 -1.77 -4.30
CA ASN A 28 9.73 -1.73 -4.73
C ASN A 28 9.86 -1.57 -6.25
N SER A 29 9.02 -2.27 -7.03
CA SER A 29 9.02 -2.08 -8.49
C SER A 29 8.59 -0.67 -8.87
N SER A 30 7.61 -0.10 -8.17
CA SER A 30 7.12 1.26 -8.44
C SER A 30 8.13 2.33 -8.06
N LEU A 31 8.89 2.15 -6.97
CA LEU A 31 9.95 3.07 -6.55
C LEU A 31 10.99 3.29 -7.64
N ASN A 32 11.28 2.26 -8.44
CA ASN A 32 12.23 2.35 -9.56
C ASN A 32 11.79 3.34 -10.65
N PHE A 33 10.48 3.59 -10.79
CA PHE A 33 9.91 4.48 -11.80
C PHE A 33 9.62 5.89 -11.29
N LEU A 34 9.93 6.21 -10.02
CA LEU A 34 9.74 7.55 -9.49
C LEU A 34 10.82 8.52 -10.02
N ASN A 35 10.34 9.68 -10.50
CA ASN A 35 11.19 10.85 -10.70
C ASN A 35 11.77 11.33 -9.35
N PRO A 36 12.88 12.10 -9.37
CA PRO A 36 13.41 12.73 -8.16
C PRO A 36 12.33 13.51 -7.39
N GLY A 37 12.23 13.27 -6.08
CA GLY A 37 11.20 13.87 -5.20
C GLY A 37 9.79 13.25 -5.33
N GLY A 38 9.63 12.24 -6.20
CA GLY A 38 8.37 11.51 -6.35
C GLY A 38 7.99 10.72 -5.09
N LYS A 39 6.68 10.54 -4.88
CA LYS A 39 6.12 9.79 -3.75
C LYS A 39 5.10 8.77 -4.24
N ILE A 40 5.07 7.61 -3.60
CA ILE A 40 4.03 6.60 -3.69
C ILE A 40 3.07 6.81 -2.53
N LEU A 41 1.80 7.00 -2.85
CA LEU A 41 0.70 6.80 -1.91
C LEU A 41 0.24 5.35 -2.06
N PHE A 42 0.45 4.54 -1.02
CA PHE A 42 -0.02 3.15 -0.94
C PHE A 42 -1.19 3.06 0.03
N SER A 43 -2.29 2.43 -0.38
CA SER A 43 -3.45 2.19 0.47
C SER A 43 -3.98 0.77 0.34
N THR A 44 -4.56 0.24 1.41
CA THR A 44 -5.26 -1.05 1.39
C THR A 44 -6.34 -1.13 2.45
N ASN A 45 -7.45 -1.80 2.12
CA ASN A 45 -8.56 -2.08 3.04
C ASN A 45 -8.42 -3.45 3.73
N PHE A 46 -7.25 -4.10 3.61
CA PHE A 46 -7.04 -5.39 4.25
C PHE A 46 -6.85 -5.23 5.77
N GLN A 47 -7.89 -5.56 6.55
CA GLN A 47 -7.92 -5.32 8.00
C GLN A 47 -6.78 -5.99 8.78
N LYS A 48 -6.22 -7.10 8.26
CA LYS A 48 -5.11 -7.85 8.89
C LYS A 48 -3.75 -7.51 8.28
N PHE A 49 -3.67 -6.44 7.48
CA PHE A 49 -2.45 -6.04 6.80
C PHE A 49 -1.33 -5.73 7.80
N LYS A 50 -0.17 -6.34 7.56
CA LYS A 50 1.08 -6.11 8.26
C LYS A 50 2.09 -5.55 7.27
N PHE A 51 2.54 -4.33 7.53
CA PHE A 51 3.58 -3.69 6.76
C PHE A 51 4.95 -4.06 7.35
N ASP A 52 5.86 -4.53 6.51
CA ASP A 52 7.24 -4.85 6.83
C ASP A 52 8.13 -3.73 6.31
N TYR A 53 8.51 -2.83 7.20
CA TYR A 53 9.36 -1.68 6.89
C TYR A 53 10.74 -2.10 6.38
N SER A 54 11.26 -3.26 6.80
CA SER A 54 12.60 -3.71 6.45
C SER A 54 12.70 -4.24 5.02
N ALA A 55 11.56 -4.59 4.41
CA ALA A 55 11.49 -5.16 3.07
C ALA A 55 11.30 -4.11 1.95
N ILE A 56 11.14 -2.83 2.30
CA ILE A 56 10.91 -1.75 1.35
C ILE A 56 12.21 -0.96 1.12
N ASN A 57 12.59 -0.83 -0.15
CA ASN A 57 13.81 -0.16 -0.58
C ASN A 57 13.59 1.36 -0.72
N SER A 58 13.24 2.02 0.38
CA SER A 58 12.92 3.45 0.46
C SER A 58 13.74 4.15 1.55
N GLU A 59 14.16 5.39 1.35
CA GLU A 59 14.74 6.22 2.40
C GLU A 59 13.68 6.75 3.38
N TYR A 60 12.41 6.83 2.95
CA TYR A 60 11.33 7.37 3.76
C TYR A 60 10.01 6.61 3.63
N ILE A 61 9.40 6.34 4.79
CA ILE A 61 8.08 5.71 4.95
C ILE A 61 7.32 6.42 6.07
N GLU A 62 6.09 6.85 5.78
CA GLU A 62 5.19 7.46 6.77
C GLU A 62 3.83 6.74 6.77
N ASP A 63 3.38 6.29 7.95
CA ASP A 63 2.01 5.81 8.16
C ASP A 63 1.08 7.01 8.41
N ILE A 64 0.33 7.40 7.38
CA ILE A 64 -0.65 8.49 7.45
C ILE A 64 -2.07 7.98 7.70
N THR A 65 -2.26 6.70 8.02
CA THR A 65 -3.59 6.08 8.18
C THR A 65 -4.49 6.92 9.08
N LYS A 66 -3.97 7.40 10.22
CA LYS A 66 -4.73 8.22 11.17
C LYS A 66 -5.20 9.56 10.60
N GLN A 67 -4.41 10.17 9.72
CA GLN A 67 -4.70 11.46 9.10
C GLN A 67 -5.79 11.33 8.03
N THR A 68 -5.97 10.13 7.48
CA THR A 68 -6.93 9.86 6.40
C THR A 68 -8.31 9.40 6.86
N PHE A 69 -8.57 9.31 8.18
CA PHE A 69 -9.91 8.98 8.68
C PHE A 69 -10.80 10.24 8.67
N PRO A 70 -11.93 10.23 7.96
CA PRO A 70 -12.93 11.27 8.10
C PRO A 70 -13.53 11.22 9.52
N PRO A 71 -13.92 12.37 10.10
CA PRO A 71 -14.53 12.43 11.43
C PRO A 71 -15.76 11.51 11.60
N ASP A 72 -16.47 11.25 10.51
CA ASP A 72 -17.71 10.45 10.50
C ASP A 72 -17.49 8.93 10.50
N PHE A 73 -16.26 8.46 10.24
CA PHE A 73 -15.92 7.03 10.24
C PHE A 73 -15.44 6.59 11.63
N LYS A 74 -16.37 6.08 12.45
CA LYS A 74 -16.10 5.61 13.81
C LYS A 74 -15.22 4.34 13.86
N ASP A 75 -15.19 3.56 12.78
CA ASP A 75 -14.42 2.32 12.70
C ASP A 75 -12.99 2.57 12.19
N LYS A 76 -12.05 2.74 13.13
CA LYS A 76 -10.61 3.01 12.90
C LYS A 76 -9.81 1.88 12.20
N LYS A 77 -10.48 0.86 11.64
CA LYS A 77 -9.84 -0.36 11.08
C LYS A 77 -10.16 -0.61 9.60
N ILE A 78 -10.71 0.38 8.90
CA ILE A 78 -11.21 0.18 7.54
C ILE A 78 -10.08 0.10 6.52
N HIS A 79 -8.99 0.85 6.73
CA HIS A 79 -7.91 0.94 5.77
C HIS A 79 -6.57 1.30 6.42
N LYS A 80 -5.50 1.11 5.64
CA LYS A 80 -4.12 1.47 5.95
C LYS A 80 -3.58 2.34 4.82
N VAL A 81 -2.87 3.40 5.15
CA VAL A 81 -2.33 4.35 4.16
C VAL A 81 -0.91 4.74 4.52
N TYR A 82 -0.03 4.68 3.53
CA TYR A 82 1.40 5.00 3.64
C TYR A 82 1.84 5.94 2.54
N ILE A 83 2.70 6.89 2.89
CA ILE A 83 3.51 7.66 1.94
C ILE A 83 4.91 7.05 1.93
N ILE A 84 5.42 6.77 0.74
CA ILE A 84 6.72 6.13 0.54
C ILE A 84 7.47 6.93 -0.53
N SER A 85 8.73 7.28 -0.29
CA SER A 85 9.58 7.90 -1.32
C SER A 85 10.89 7.15 -1.43
N LYS A 86 11.59 7.39 -2.55
CA LYS A 86 13.02 7.07 -2.58
C LYS A 86 13.72 7.76 -1.43
#